data_AF-A0A7V3RSK0-F1
#
_entry.id   AF-A0A7V3RSK0-F1
#
_cell.length_a   1.000
_cell.length_b   1.000
_cell.length_c   1.000
_cell.angle_alpha   90.00
_cell.angle_beta   90.00
_cell.angle_gamma   90.00
#
_symmetry.space_group_name_H-M   'P 1'
#
loop_
_entity.id
_entity.type
_entity.pdbx_description
1 polymer ?
#
loop_
_entity_poly.entity_id
_entity_poly.type
_entity_poly.pdbx_seq_one_letter_code
_entity_poly.pdbx_strand_id
1 'polypeptide(L)'
;MHAFSLEELNQQIAQREQELEALRRELESRRDQFTALKRRKDELLEQLRQVEADIAALTSAPLVPSPSRLPKERPTLPDVILAALRDAGKAMTARQLSEEVLRRGFPLTGRNPAKSVDSRLREMKRKGLVQRASGQPGYILTPSALRAEAGSSPTIAPVPKEGRKAARQAGQQPSAKPAKPKKQERRSSLRDVLTNVLKNSRKPLSGNELVDLVLASGYQTKSTNLVKTIWSLLAQMDNVEHIRGKGYQLKKA
;
A
#
# COMPACT_ATOMS: atom_id res chain seq x y z
N MET A 1 -54.48 -7.84 48.58
CA MET A 1 -55.17 -6.84 47.74
C MET A 1 -54.50 -5.50 48.00
N HIS A 2 -53.48 -5.12 47.23
CA HIS A 2 -52.87 -3.79 47.38
C HIS A 2 -53.74 -2.79 46.63
N ALA A 3 -54.49 -1.98 47.36
CA ALA A 3 -55.20 -0.85 46.79
C ALA A 3 -54.17 0.24 46.52
N PHE A 4 -53.77 0.39 45.26
CA PHE A 4 -52.96 1.53 44.83
C PHE A 4 -53.69 2.82 45.20
N SER A 5 -53.00 3.75 45.85
CA SER A 5 -53.57 5.05 46.16
C SER A 5 -53.85 5.81 44.86
N LEU A 6 -54.95 6.59 44.81
CA LEU A 6 -55.23 7.48 43.68
C LEU A 6 -54.06 8.42 43.38
N GLU A 7 -53.33 8.81 44.42
CA GLU A 7 -52.13 9.64 44.30
C GLU A 7 -50.99 8.93 43.57
N GLU A 8 -50.80 7.64 43.83
CA GLU A 8 -49.76 6.82 43.20
C GLU A 8 -50.06 6.59 41.72
N LEU A 9 -51.35 6.40 41.38
CA LEU A 9 -51.80 6.33 39.99
C LEU A 9 -51.59 7.66 39.25
N ASN A 10 -51.91 8.80 39.87
CA ASN A 10 -51.67 10.11 39.27
C ASN A 10 -50.18 10.37 39.02
N GLN A 11 -49.31 10.00 39.96
CA GLN A 11 -47.85 10.10 39.79
C GLN A 11 -47.37 9.21 38.63
N GLN A 12 -47.89 7.98 38.54
CA GLN A 12 -47.53 7.07 37.46
C GLN A 12 -47.99 7.59 36.09
N ILE A 13 -49.19 8.19 35.99
CA ILE A 13 -49.68 8.80 34.76
C ILE A 13 -48.76 9.95 34.34
N ALA A 14 -48.42 10.87 35.25
CA ALA A 14 -47.51 11.97 34.95
C ALA A 14 -46.14 11.49 34.48
N GLN A 15 -45.60 10.44 35.10
CA GLN A 15 -44.33 9.82 34.67
C GLN A 15 -44.44 9.25 33.25
N ARG A 16 -45.53 8.53 32.94
CA ARG A 16 -45.77 7.97 31.60
C ARG A 16 -45.95 9.05 30.55
N GLU A 17 -46.59 10.17 30.88
CA GLU A 17 -46.75 11.30 29.97
C GLU A 17 -45.38 11.93 29.65
N GLN A 18 -44.52 12.11 30.64
CA GLN A 18 -43.15 12.58 30.42
C GLN A 18 -42.32 11.62 29.54
N GLU A 19 -42.42 10.31 29.79
CA GLU A 19 -41.78 9.29 28.95
C GLU A 19 -42.26 9.37 27.48
N LEU A 20 -43.57 9.53 27.27
CA LEU A 20 -44.15 9.67 25.94
C LEU A 20 -43.68 10.94 25.23
N GLU A 21 -43.58 12.06 25.94
CA GLU A 21 -43.03 13.29 25.38
C GLU A 21 -41.55 13.15 24.99
N ALA A 22 -40.75 12.50 25.84
CA ALA A 22 -39.34 12.26 25.54
C ALA A 22 -39.18 11.39 24.28
N LEU A 23 -39.95 10.31 24.16
CA LEU A 23 -39.94 9.43 22.99
C LEU A 23 -40.40 10.16 21.72
N ARG A 24 -41.39 11.05 21.81
CA ARG A 24 -41.83 11.87 20.66
C ARG A 24 -40.71 12.78 20.17
N ARG A 25 -40.01 13.46 21.08
CA ARG A 25 -38.86 14.32 20.74
C ARG A 25 -37.72 13.50 20.11
N GLU A 26 -37.46 12.30 20.62
CA GLU A 26 -36.43 11.43 20.04
C GLU A 26 -36.79 10.97 18.63
N LEU A 27 -38.06 10.58 18.40
CA LEU A 27 -38.54 10.20 17.07
C LEU A 27 -38.44 11.37 16.07
N GLU A 28 -38.75 12.58 16.50
CA GLU A 28 -38.63 13.78 15.69
C GLU A 28 -37.16 14.04 15.33
N SER A 29 -36.25 14.03 16.30
CA SER A 29 -34.81 14.16 16.07
C SER A 29 -34.27 13.10 15.08
N ARG A 30 -34.68 11.84 15.23
CA ARG A 30 -34.28 10.76 14.31
C ARG A 30 -34.84 10.97 12.90
N ARG A 31 -36.07 11.48 12.76
CA ARG A 31 -36.66 11.83 11.46
C ARG A 31 -35.87 12.94 10.79
N ASP A 32 -35.54 14.00 11.53
CA ASP A 32 -34.75 15.11 11.01
C ASP A 32 -33.36 14.65 10.54
N GLN A 33 -32.68 13.83 11.34
CA GLN A 33 -31.42 13.21 10.96
C GLN A 33 -31.53 12.39 9.67
N PHE A 34 -32.59 11.59 9.54
CA PHE A 34 -32.81 10.80 8.33
C PHE A 34 -33.03 11.69 7.09
N THR A 35 -33.80 12.77 7.22
CA THR A 35 -34.00 13.72 6.12
C THR A 35 -32.71 14.43 5.73
N ALA A 36 -31.87 14.81 6.70
CA ALA A 36 -30.56 15.42 6.46
C ALA A 36 -29.62 14.45 5.73
N LEU A 37 -29.56 13.19 6.17
CA LEU A 37 -28.78 12.14 5.50
C LEU A 37 -29.26 11.87 4.09
N LYS A 38 -30.57 11.86 3.85
CA LYS A 38 -31.14 11.70 2.51
C LYS A 38 -30.71 12.85 1.59
N ARG A 39 -30.84 14.10 2.04
CA ARG A 39 -30.36 15.28 1.28
C ARG A 39 -28.87 15.17 0.97
N ARG A 40 -28.05 14.79 1.95
CA ARG A 40 -26.61 14.65 1.75
C ARG A 40 -26.26 13.54 0.75
N LYS A 41 -27.00 12.43 0.76
CA LYS A 41 -26.86 11.37 -0.23
C LYS A 41 -27.17 11.90 -1.64
N ASP A 42 -28.26 12.63 -1.80
CA ASP A 42 -28.69 13.14 -3.10
C ASP A 42 -27.65 14.15 -3.64
N GLU A 43 -27.12 15.04 -2.81
CA GLU A 43 -26.03 15.96 -3.14
C GLU A 43 -24.75 15.21 -3.59
N LEU A 44 -24.35 14.16 -2.88
CA LEU A 44 -23.18 13.36 -3.24
C LEU A 44 -23.38 12.62 -4.57
N LEU A 45 -24.59 12.17 -4.87
CA LEU A 45 -24.91 11.55 -6.15
C LEU A 45 -24.82 12.55 -7.31
N GLU A 46 -25.25 13.79 -7.10
CA GLU A 46 -25.07 14.87 -8.07
C GLU A 46 -23.60 15.20 -8.29
N GLN A 47 -22.81 15.30 -7.21
CA GLN A 47 -21.36 15.49 -7.32
C GLN A 47 -20.67 14.36 -8.09
N LEU A 48 -21.07 13.11 -7.85
CA LEU A 48 -20.54 11.96 -8.57
C LEU A 48 -20.85 12.07 -10.08
N ARG A 49 -22.10 12.39 -10.44
CA ARG A 49 -22.49 12.58 -11.84
C ARG A 49 -21.70 13.70 -12.52
N GLN A 50 -21.44 14.80 -11.80
CA GLN A 50 -20.61 15.88 -12.34
C GLN A 50 -19.19 15.42 -12.62
N VAL A 51 -18.56 14.71 -11.67
CA VAL A 51 -17.21 14.16 -11.85
C VAL A 51 -17.17 13.17 -13.02
N GLU A 52 -18.19 12.32 -13.15
CA GLU A 52 -18.32 11.40 -14.29
C GLU A 52 -18.43 12.16 -15.62
N ALA A 53 -19.22 13.23 -15.68
CA ALA A 53 -19.34 14.09 -16.85
C ALA A 53 -18.02 14.80 -17.19
N ASP A 54 -17.29 15.30 -16.20
CA ASP A 54 -15.99 15.94 -16.39
C ASP A 54 -14.95 14.93 -16.93
N ILE A 55 -14.94 13.70 -16.41
CA ILE A 55 -14.10 12.61 -16.93
C ILE A 55 -14.50 12.28 -18.38
N ALA A 56 -15.79 12.20 -18.67
CA ALA A 56 -16.28 11.95 -20.02
C ALA A 56 -15.84 13.07 -20.99
N ALA A 57 -15.91 14.33 -20.58
CA ALA A 57 -15.46 15.47 -21.38
C ALA A 57 -13.95 15.43 -21.63
N LEU A 58 -13.14 15.12 -20.62
CA LEU A 58 -11.69 14.98 -20.76
C LEU A 58 -11.28 13.79 -21.65
N THR A 59 -12.11 12.76 -21.74
CA THR A 59 -11.83 11.55 -22.53
C THR A 59 -12.42 11.59 -23.95
N SER A 60 -13.35 12.51 -24.24
CA SER A 60 -14.03 12.65 -25.54
C SER A 60 -13.48 13.78 -26.44
N ALA A 61 -12.44 14.49 -26.02
CA ALA A 61 -11.69 15.37 -26.92
C ALA A 61 -11.18 14.56 -28.14
N PRO A 62 -11.42 15.03 -29.39
CA PRO A 62 -11.11 14.24 -30.59
C PRO A 62 -9.61 13.99 -30.70
N LEU A 63 -9.27 12.69 -30.70
CA LEU A 63 -7.95 12.17 -30.99
C LEU A 63 -7.54 12.58 -32.41
N VAL A 64 -6.59 13.49 -32.50
CA VAL A 64 -5.64 13.54 -33.62
C VAL A 64 -5.05 12.12 -33.75
N PRO A 65 -4.98 11.51 -34.94
CA PRO A 65 -4.61 10.10 -35.07
C PRO A 65 -3.14 9.92 -34.72
N SER A 66 -2.89 9.45 -33.50
CA SER A 66 -1.56 9.04 -33.04
C SER A 66 -1.54 7.51 -32.92
N PRO A 67 -0.52 6.85 -33.47
CA PRO A 67 -0.61 5.44 -33.84
C PRO A 67 -0.66 4.54 -32.61
N SER A 68 -1.54 3.55 -32.69
CA SER A 68 -1.65 2.37 -31.85
C SER A 68 -0.33 1.94 -31.19
N ARG A 69 -0.20 2.18 -29.88
CA ARG A 69 0.65 1.38 -28.99
C ARG A 69 -0.02 1.21 -27.62
N LEU A 70 -0.66 0.07 -27.43
CA LEU A 70 -0.73 -0.59 -26.13
C LEU A 70 0.63 -1.28 -25.91
N PRO A 71 1.19 -1.27 -24.68
CA PRO A 71 0.52 -1.88 -23.55
C PRO A 71 0.26 -0.95 -22.37
N LYS A 72 -0.87 -1.19 -21.69
CA LYS A 72 -1.16 -0.76 -20.32
C LYS A 72 -0.14 -1.42 -19.37
N GLU A 73 1.06 -0.88 -19.30
CA GLU A 73 1.94 -1.11 -18.16
C GLU A 73 1.71 0.03 -17.17
N ARG A 74 1.42 -0.30 -15.91
CA ARG A 74 1.34 0.71 -14.85
C ARG A 74 2.66 1.49 -14.88
N PRO A 75 2.64 2.83 -14.95
CA PRO A 75 3.86 3.62 -15.07
C PRO A 75 4.79 3.21 -13.94
N THR A 76 5.96 2.69 -14.27
CA THR A 76 6.87 2.22 -13.23
C THR A 76 7.50 3.43 -12.55
N LEU A 77 7.98 3.27 -11.32
CA LEU A 77 8.64 4.36 -10.59
C LEU A 77 9.68 5.14 -11.43
N PRO A 78 10.59 4.52 -12.22
CA PRO A 78 11.50 5.29 -13.07
C PRO A 78 10.78 6.08 -14.17
N ASP A 79 9.67 5.59 -14.74
CA ASP A 79 8.93 6.33 -15.77
C ASP A 79 8.31 7.61 -15.17
N VAL A 80 7.79 7.50 -13.94
CA VAL A 80 7.27 8.66 -13.19
C VAL A 80 8.39 9.65 -12.85
N ILE A 81 9.58 9.16 -12.49
CA ILE A 81 10.75 10.00 -12.22
C ILE A 81 11.23 10.71 -13.50
N LEU A 82 11.27 10.00 -14.64
CA LEU A 82 11.64 10.60 -15.93
C LEU A 82 10.65 11.67 -16.36
N ALA A 83 9.35 11.40 -16.23
CA ALA A 83 8.29 12.37 -16.50
C ALA A 83 8.42 13.60 -15.58
N ALA A 84 8.65 13.40 -14.28
CA ALA A 84 8.86 14.51 -13.34
C ALA A 84 10.09 15.37 -13.69
N LEU A 85 11.21 14.76 -14.07
CA LEU A 85 12.40 15.49 -14.49
C LEU A 85 12.21 16.21 -15.83
N ARG A 86 11.42 15.63 -16.75
CA ARG A 86 11.07 16.24 -18.04
C ARG A 86 10.20 17.48 -17.83
N ASP A 87 9.12 17.35 -17.06
CA ASP A 87 8.17 18.43 -16.81
C ASP A 87 8.80 19.57 -16.01
N ALA A 88 9.70 19.25 -15.07
CA ALA A 88 10.36 20.25 -14.26
C ALA A 88 11.44 21.04 -15.03
N GLY A 89 12.03 20.46 -16.09
CA GLY A 89 13.08 21.08 -16.92
C GLY A 89 14.35 21.50 -16.17
N LYS A 90 14.48 21.15 -14.88
CA LYS A 90 15.55 21.60 -13.97
C LYS A 90 16.07 20.45 -13.11
N ALA A 91 17.25 20.64 -12.53
CA ALA A 91 17.84 19.65 -11.63
C ALA A 91 16.94 19.46 -10.40
N MET A 92 16.56 18.20 -10.11
CA MET A 92 15.75 17.88 -8.93
C MET A 92 16.49 16.93 -7.98
N THR A 93 16.33 17.18 -6.69
CA THR A 93 16.85 16.30 -5.63
C THR A 93 15.96 15.07 -5.45
N ALA A 94 16.51 14.00 -4.84
CA ALA A 94 15.73 12.78 -4.56
C ALA A 94 14.50 13.05 -3.66
N ARG A 95 14.59 14.04 -2.77
CA ARG A 95 13.47 14.45 -1.90
C ARG A 95 12.35 15.10 -2.71
N GLN A 96 12.69 16.07 -3.54
CA GLN A 96 11.71 16.75 -4.41
C GLN A 96 11.08 15.78 -5.41
N LEU A 97 11.87 14.85 -5.95
CA LEU A 97 11.33 13.79 -6.82
C LEU A 97 10.39 12.85 -6.06
N SER A 98 10.66 12.53 -4.80
CA SER A 98 9.73 11.73 -4.01
C SER A 98 8.41 12.43 -3.73
N GLU A 99 8.43 13.75 -3.52
CA GLU A 99 7.24 14.57 -3.34
C GLU A 99 6.43 14.65 -4.65
N GLU A 100 7.09 14.85 -5.80
CA GLU A 100 6.42 14.84 -7.11
C GLU A 100 5.84 13.48 -7.47
N VAL A 101 6.54 12.39 -7.16
CA VAL A 101 6.06 11.02 -7.39
C VAL A 101 4.81 10.74 -6.54
N LEU A 102 4.78 11.20 -5.29
CA LEU A 102 3.59 11.11 -4.42
C LEU A 102 2.46 12.01 -4.92
N ARG A 103 2.77 13.23 -5.37
CA ARG A 103 1.80 14.17 -5.95
C ARG A 103 1.13 13.59 -7.20
N ARG A 104 1.87 12.81 -7.98
CA ARG A 104 1.37 12.07 -9.15
C ARG A 104 0.63 10.78 -8.80
N GLY A 105 0.37 10.53 -7.51
CA GLY A 105 -0.41 9.40 -7.02
C GLY A 105 0.31 8.05 -7.09
N PHE A 106 1.64 8.04 -7.28
CA PHE A 106 2.39 6.79 -7.31
C PHE A 106 2.72 6.34 -5.88
N PRO A 107 2.24 5.17 -5.42
CA PRO A 107 2.42 4.73 -4.05
C PRO A 107 3.88 4.30 -3.81
N LEU A 108 4.66 5.16 -3.15
CA LEU A 108 5.99 4.80 -2.67
C LEU A 108 5.86 3.91 -1.44
N THR A 109 6.19 2.63 -1.59
CA THR A 109 6.11 1.65 -0.48
C THR A 109 7.38 1.76 0.38
N GLY A 110 7.23 2.15 1.65
CA GLY A 110 8.31 2.10 2.65
C GLY A 110 8.34 3.27 3.63
N ARG A 111 9.05 3.08 4.76
CA ARG A 111 9.22 4.08 5.83
C ARG A 111 9.98 5.34 5.39
N ASN A 112 10.68 5.29 4.25
CA ASN A 112 11.42 6.44 3.71
C ASN A 112 11.35 6.48 2.17
N PRO A 113 10.41 7.24 1.59
CA PRO A 113 10.19 7.29 0.13
C PRO A 113 11.39 7.87 -0.63
N ALA A 114 12.13 8.81 -0.04
CA ALA A 114 13.29 9.43 -0.67
C ALA A 114 14.44 8.44 -0.91
N LYS A 115 14.62 7.44 -0.03
CA LYS A 115 15.64 6.37 -0.23
C LYS A 115 15.30 5.45 -1.39
N SER A 116 14.02 5.16 -1.62
CA SER A 116 13.57 4.34 -2.76
C SER A 116 13.83 5.06 -4.08
N VAL A 117 13.51 6.35 -4.13
CA VAL A 117 13.78 7.21 -5.29
C VAL A 117 15.28 7.36 -5.52
N ASP A 118 16.08 7.60 -4.49
CA ASP A 118 17.55 7.70 -4.61
C ASP A 118 18.19 6.41 -5.14
N SER A 119 17.71 5.26 -4.65
CA SER A 119 18.18 3.95 -5.14
C SER A 119 17.86 3.76 -6.63
N ARG A 120 16.66 4.19 -7.07
CA ARG A 120 16.27 4.12 -8.48
C ARG A 120 17.04 5.11 -9.34
N LEU A 121 17.31 6.33 -8.85
CA LEU A 121 18.15 7.32 -9.52
C LEU A 121 19.58 6.82 -9.73
N ARG A 122 20.16 6.10 -8.75
CA ARG A 122 21.48 5.46 -8.91
C ARG A 122 21.47 4.40 -10.01
N GLU A 123 20.42 3.59 -10.10
CA GLU A 123 20.27 2.61 -11.17
C GLU A 123 20.09 3.28 -12.54
N MET A 124 19.26 4.32 -12.61
CA MET A 124 19.03 5.09 -13.84
C MET A 124 20.29 5.84 -14.30
N LYS A 125 21.11 6.31 -13.36
CA LYS A 125 22.42 6.88 -13.66
C LYS A 125 23.36 5.85 -14.27
N ARG A 126 23.41 4.63 -13.72
CA ARG A 126 24.20 3.51 -14.30
C ARG A 126 23.73 3.14 -15.70
N LYS A 127 22.43 3.25 -15.96
CA LYS A 127 21.80 3.03 -17.28
C LYS A 127 21.96 4.22 -18.24
N GLY A 128 22.57 5.32 -17.82
CA GLY A 128 22.77 6.51 -18.65
C GLY A 128 21.51 7.33 -18.92
N LEU A 129 20.43 7.14 -18.13
CA LEU A 129 19.16 7.83 -18.30
C LEU A 129 19.10 9.19 -17.58
N VAL A 130 19.82 9.29 -16.45
CA VAL A 130 19.91 10.52 -15.64
C VAL A 130 21.37 10.80 -15.29
N GLN A 131 21.73 12.06 -15.18
CA GLN A 131 23.05 12.51 -14.76
C GLN A 131 22.91 13.48 -13.60
N ARG A 132 23.93 13.57 -12.74
CA ARG A 132 23.97 14.66 -11.76
C ARG A 132 24.21 15.97 -12.48
N ALA A 133 23.46 17.01 -12.14
CA ALA A 133 23.72 18.34 -12.66
C ALA A 133 25.14 18.77 -12.27
N SER A 134 25.93 19.25 -13.25
CA SER A 134 27.25 19.79 -12.97
C SER A 134 27.09 21.08 -12.17
N GLY A 135 27.53 21.08 -10.90
CA GLY A 135 27.52 22.27 -10.04
C GLY A 135 26.24 22.50 -9.22
N GLN A 136 25.24 21.61 -9.28
CA GLN A 136 24.04 21.71 -8.43
C GLN A 136 23.66 20.37 -7.78
N PRO A 137 23.10 20.37 -6.56
CA PRO A 137 22.59 19.15 -5.95
C PRO A 137 21.31 18.70 -6.69
N GLY A 138 21.40 17.63 -7.48
CA GLY A 138 20.23 17.07 -8.16
C GLY A 138 20.57 16.21 -9.36
N TYR A 139 19.53 15.67 -9.98
CA TYR A 139 19.61 14.88 -11.20
C TYR A 139 18.88 15.59 -12.34
N ILE A 140 19.43 15.46 -13.54
CA ILE A 140 18.88 15.93 -14.81
C ILE A 140 18.78 14.75 -15.78
N LEU A 141 17.89 14.84 -16.76
CA LEU A 141 17.83 13.87 -17.85
C LEU A 141 19.07 13.98 -18.72
N THR A 142 19.61 12.85 -19.18
CA THR A 142 20.68 12.89 -20.16
C THR A 142 20.12 13.30 -21.54
N PRO A 143 20.88 14.04 -22.35
CA PRO A 143 20.48 14.39 -23.73
C PRO A 143 20.16 13.15 -24.57
N SER A 144 20.78 12.00 -24.27
CA SER A 144 20.52 10.71 -24.91
C SER A 144 19.11 10.17 -24.60
N ALA A 145 18.63 10.33 -23.36
CA ALA A 145 17.28 9.93 -22.95
C ALA A 145 16.18 10.88 -23.49
N LEU A 146 16.50 12.16 -23.73
CA LEU A 146 15.61 13.07 -24.45
C LEU A 146 15.45 12.70 -25.94
N ARG A 147 16.50 12.13 -26.55
CA ARG A 147 16.54 11.86 -28.00
C ARG A 147 15.96 10.49 -28.38
N ALA A 148 15.85 9.55 -27.43
CA ALA A 148 15.31 8.21 -27.68
C ALA A 148 13.80 8.15 -27.99
N GLU A 149 13.04 9.23 -27.71
CA GLU A 149 11.59 9.31 -27.92
C GLU A 149 11.20 10.16 -29.16
N ALA A 150 12.18 10.73 -29.87
CA ALA A 150 11.97 11.52 -31.08
C ALA A 150 12.60 10.82 -32.31
N GLY A 151 11.85 9.88 -32.90
CA GLY A 151 11.92 9.42 -34.30
C GLY A 151 13.28 9.19 -35.01
N SER A 152 13.54 7.90 -35.31
CA SER A 152 14.37 7.32 -36.41
C SER A 152 15.92 7.40 -36.41
N SER A 153 16.53 6.22 -36.62
CA SER A 153 17.95 5.82 -36.72
C SER A 153 18.57 6.09 -38.12
N PRO A 154 19.82 5.67 -38.52
CA PRO A 154 20.94 4.97 -37.83
C PRO A 154 22.38 5.53 -38.13
N THR A 155 23.41 4.88 -37.54
CA THR A 155 24.86 4.84 -37.91
C THR A 155 25.65 6.14 -37.63
N ILE A 156 26.78 6.17 -36.91
CA ILE A 156 28.10 5.59 -37.21
C ILE A 156 28.93 5.52 -35.91
N ALA A 157 29.53 4.37 -35.63
CA ALA A 157 30.75 4.28 -34.83
C ALA A 157 31.95 4.67 -35.70
N PRO A 158 33.01 5.24 -35.13
CA PRO A 158 34.22 4.42 -35.10
C PRO A 158 34.97 4.45 -33.76
N VAL A 159 35.47 3.24 -33.46
CA VAL A 159 36.54 2.77 -32.56
C VAL A 159 37.91 3.42 -32.96
N PRO A 160 39.12 3.06 -32.45
CA PRO A 160 39.63 2.45 -31.20
C PRO A 160 40.87 3.18 -30.59
N LYS A 161 41.33 2.73 -29.41
CA LYS A 161 42.75 2.43 -29.03
C LYS A 161 42.79 2.02 -27.56
N GLU A 162 42.83 0.73 -27.24
CA GLU A 162 44.00 -0.16 -27.28
C GLU A 162 44.99 0.11 -26.13
N GLY A 163 45.00 -0.83 -25.17
CA GLY A 163 45.82 -0.89 -23.97
C GLY A 163 45.67 -2.26 -23.30
N ARG A 164 46.04 -3.31 -24.05
CA ARG A 164 46.32 -4.71 -23.64
C ARG A 164 47.21 -4.74 -22.37
N LYS A 165 47.21 -5.70 -21.44
CA LYS A 165 47.25 -7.20 -21.41
C LYS A 165 47.37 -7.57 -19.90
N ALA A 166 47.22 -8.77 -19.36
CA ALA A 166 46.57 -10.05 -19.64
C ALA A 166 46.94 -11.01 -18.48
N ALA A 167 45.99 -11.81 -17.98
CA ALA A 167 46.15 -13.18 -17.45
C ALA A 167 44.78 -13.62 -16.88
N ARG A 168 43.95 -14.45 -17.55
CA ARG A 168 43.94 -15.94 -17.56
C ARG A 168 43.88 -16.51 -16.12
N GLN A 169 42.94 -17.36 -15.69
CA GLN A 169 42.34 -18.56 -16.29
C GLN A 169 40.96 -18.83 -15.63
N ALA A 170 39.90 -19.17 -16.37
CA ALA A 170 39.38 -20.53 -16.67
C ALA A 170 38.67 -21.23 -15.49
N GLY A 171 37.39 -21.59 -15.69
CA GLY A 171 36.64 -22.42 -14.73
C GLY A 171 35.13 -22.50 -14.96
N GLN A 172 34.72 -23.03 -16.11
CA GLN A 172 33.54 -23.88 -16.36
C GLN A 172 32.23 -23.64 -15.57
N GLN A 173 31.18 -23.25 -16.30
CA GLN A 173 29.83 -23.82 -16.09
C GLN A 173 29.82 -25.28 -16.61
N PRO A 174 29.07 -26.17 -15.94
CA PRO A 174 27.96 -26.80 -16.66
C PRO A 174 26.66 -26.87 -15.85
N SER A 175 25.57 -26.88 -16.61
CA SER A 175 24.16 -27.01 -16.28
C SER A 175 23.74 -28.43 -15.81
N ALA A 176 22.89 -28.54 -14.79
CA ALA A 176 21.76 -29.50 -14.71
C ALA A 176 20.86 -29.33 -13.45
N LYS A 177 19.56 -29.15 -13.71
CA LYS A 177 18.28 -29.50 -13.02
C LYS A 177 18.24 -30.32 -11.68
N PRO A 178 17.09 -30.33 -10.97
CA PRO A 178 16.83 -29.65 -9.70
C PRO A 178 16.95 -30.56 -8.47
N ALA A 179 17.69 -30.11 -7.45
CA ALA A 179 17.77 -30.80 -6.15
C ALA A 179 16.97 -30.05 -5.08
N LYS A 180 16.01 -30.78 -4.50
CA LYS A 180 15.23 -30.63 -3.26
C LYS A 180 15.69 -29.52 -2.29
N PRO A 181 14.75 -28.79 -1.64
CA PRO A 181 15.11 -27.68 -0.76
C PRO A 181 15.86 -28.20 0.47
N LYS A 182 17.13 -27.78 0.59
CA LYS A 182 17.96 -28.03 1.77
C LYS A 182 17.40 -27.21 2.94
N LYS A 183 17.10 -27.96 4.02
CA LYS A 183 17.01 -27.54 5.42
C LYS A 183 17.70 -26.19 5.70
N GLN A 184 16.91 -25.17 6.01
CA GLN A 184 17.39 -24.02 6.77
C GLN A 184 17.45 -24.41 8.25
N GLU A 185 18.65 -24.35 8.80
CA GLU A 185 18.95 -24.61 10.18
C GLU A 185 18.25 -23.59 11.10
N ARG A 186 17.38 -24.13 11.97
CA ARG A 186 17.17 -23.76 13.38
C ARG A 186 17.17 -22.26 13.73
N ARG A 187 16.42 -21.46 12.99
CA ARG A 187 15.71 -20.33 13.60
C ARG A 187 14.34 -20.86 13.96
N SER A 188 13.94 -20.80 15.24
CA SER A 188 12.59 -21.15 15.69
C SER A 188 11.62 -20.54 14.69
N SER A 189 10.94 -21.39 13.91
CA SER A 189 10.13 -20.87 12.82
C SER A 189 9.02 -20.05 13.46
N LEU A 190 8.59 -18.96 12.82
CA LEU A 190 7.50 -18.14 13.36
C LEU A 190 6.28 -19.01 13.73
N ARG A 191 6.09 -20.11 12.99
CA ARG A 191 5.09 -21.14 13.24
C ARG A 191 5.29 -21.88 14.57
N ASP A 192 6.51 -22.30 14.90
CA ASP A 192 6.82 -22.99 16.16
C ASP A 192 6.62 -22.05 17.36
N VAL A 193 7.06 -20.81 17.21
CA VAL A 193 6.89 -19.76 18.23
C VAL A 193 5.41 -19.48 18.47
N LEU A 194 4.63 -19.25 17.40
CA LEU A 194 3.19 -19.04 17.49
C LEU A 194 2.47 -20.24 18.11
N THR A 195 2.87 -21.46 17.75
CA THR A 195 2.29 -22.68 18.32
C THR A 195 2.58 -22.77 19.82
N ASN A 196 3.79 -22.45 20.25
CA ASN A 196 4.15 -22.44 21.68
C ASN A 196 3.39 -21.35 22.45
N VAL A 197 3.26 -20.15 21.88
CA VAL A 197 2.48 -19.05 22.47
C VAL A 197 1.01 -19.43 22.61
N LEU A 198 0.41 -19.98 21.57
CA LEU A 198 -0.99 -20.44 21.59
C LEU A 198 -1.20 -21.63 22.53
N LYS A 199 -0.22 -22.52 22.67
CA LYS A 199 -0.29 -23.68 23.59
C LYS A 199 -0.22 -23.24 25.05
N ASN A 200 0.58 -22.21 25.34
CA ASN A 200 0.70 -21.65 26.69
C ASN A 200 -0.47 -20.74 27.05
N SER A 201 -1.21 -20.23 26.07
CA SER A 201 -2.41 -19.44 26.31
C SER A 201 -3.65 -20.32 26.46
N ARG A 202 -4.31 -20.21 27.61
CA ARG A 202 -5.63 -20.85 27.85
C ARG A 202 -6.80 -20.05 27.28
N LYS A 203 -6.55 -18.85 26.74
CA LYS A 203 -7.55 -17.94 26.19
C LYS A 203 -7.29 -17.68 24.70
N PRO A 204 -8.33 -17.38 23.91
CA PRO A 204 -8.15 -16.92 22.54
C PRO A 204 -7.35 -15.61 22.53
N LEU A 205 -6.37 -15.50 21.65
CA LEU A 205 -5.49 -14.34 21.55
C LEU A 205 -5.78 -13.56 20.26
N SER A 206 -5.86 -12.24 20.38
CA SER A 206 -5.97 -11.35 19.23
C SER A 206 -4.67 -11.29 18.43
N GLY A 207 -4.74 -10.83 17.19
CA GLY A 207 -3.56 -10.69 16.33
C GLY A 207 -2.48 -9.76 16.90
N ASN A 208 -2.87 -8.75 17.67
CA ASN A 208 -1.93 -7.82 18.31
C ASN A 208 -1.26 -8.45 19.54
N GLU A 209 -2.03 -9.15 20.39
CA GLU A 209 -1.47 -9.88 21.54
C GLU A 209 -0.50 -10.98 21.11
N LEU A 210 -0.78 -11.63 19.96
CA LEU A 210 0.16 -12.60 19.38
C LEU A 210 1.46 -11.94 18.91
N VAL A 211 1.42 -10.73 18.39
CA VAL A 211 2.65 -9.99 18.03
C VAL A 211 3.48 -9.72 19.28
N ASP A 212 2.86 -9.21 20.33
CA ASP A 212 3.57 -8.84 21.55
C ASP A 212 4.20 -10.07 22.22
N LEU A 213 3.47 -11.19 22.26
CA LEU A 213 3.98 -12.46 22.82
C LEU A 213 5.07 -13.08 21.94
N VAL A 214 4.97 -12.96 20.61
CA VAL A 214 6.02 -13.41 19.68
C VAL A 214 7.29 -12.58 19.85
N LEU A 215 7.18 -11.27 20.01
CA LEU A 215 8.34 -10.40 20.28
C LEU A 215 8.93 -10.69 21.67
N ALA A 216 8.08 -10.89 22.68
CA ALA A 216 8.49 -11.26 24.04
C ALA A 216 9.20 -12.62 24.09
N SER A 217 8.88 -13.55 23.19
CA SER A 217 9.57 -14.83 23.05
C SER A 217 10.98 -14.73 22.43
N GLY A 218 11.44 -13.50 22.09
CA GLY A 218 12.75 -13.25 21.49
C GLY A 218 12.77 -13.38 19.97
N TYR A 219 11.60 -13.52 19.32
CA TYR A 219 11.54 -13.61 17.86
C TYR A 219 11.86 -12.24 17.22
N GLN A 220 12.98 -12.18 16.50
CA GLN A 220 13.39 -10.97 15.77
C GLN A 220 12.91 -11.01 14.33
N THR A 221 12.11 -10.01 13.95
CA THR A 221 11.69 -9.81 12.55
C THR A 221 12.16 -8.45 12.05
N LYS A 222 12.51 -8.40 10.76
CA LYS A 222 12.72 -7.14 10.02
C LYS A 222 11.46 -6.67 9.30
N SER A 223 10.37 -7.45 9.37
CA SER A 223 9.10 -7.13 8.73
C SER A 223 8.39 -6.01 9.48
N THR A 224 8.01 -4.97 8.75
CA THR A 224 7.21 -3.86 9.28
C THR A 224 5.74 -4.25 9.49
N ASN A 225 5.31 -5.36 8.87
CA ASN A 225 3.94 -5.87 8.90
C ASN A 225 3.89 -7.26 9.55
N LEU A 226 4.43 -7.38 10.76
CA LEU A 226 4.42 -8.65 11.51
C LEU A 226 2.97 -9.14 11.73
N VAL A 227 2.03 -8.25 12.06
CA VAL A 227 0.60 -8.58 12.22
C VAL A 227 0.06 -9.31 10.98
N LYS A 228 0.27 -8.75 9.78
CA LYS A 228 -0.20 -9.34 8.52
C LYS A 228 0.48 -10.68 8.22
N THR A 229 1.75 -10.81 8.59
CA THR A 229 2.51 -12.05 8.42
C THR A 229 1.98 -13.15 9.34
N ILE A 230 1.68 -12.81 10.59
CA ILE A 230 1.08 -13.70 11.57
C ILE A 230 -0.32 -14.12 11.12
N TRP A 231 -1.16 -13.19 10.65
CA TRP A 231 -2.48 -13.52 10.11
C TRP A 231 -2.42 -14.48 8.92
N SER A 232 -1.54 -14.20 7.95
CA SER A 232 -1.34 -15.08 6.80
C SER A 232 -0.88 -16.46 7.21
N LEU A 233 -0.04 -16.55 8.25
CA LEU A 233 0.48 -17.82 8.73
C LEU A 233 -0.56 -18.60 9.55
N LEU A 234 -1.35 -17.93 10.39
CA LEU A 234 -2.45 -18.54 11.14
C LEU A 234 -3.54 -19.09 10.19
N ALA A 235 -3.80 -18.39 9.07
CA ALA A 235 -4.71 -18.89 8.04
C ALA A 235 -4.19 -20.16 7.33
N GLN A 236 -2.88 -20.40 7.35
CA GLN A 236 -2.23 -21.60 6.81
C GLN A 236 -2.04 -22.70 7.88
N MET A 237 -2.46 -22.46 9.12
CA MET A 237 -2.34 -23.41 10.21
C MET A 237 -3.68 -24.13 10.44
N ASP A 238 -3.76 -25.37 9.98
CA ASP A 238 -4.98 -26.19 10.11
C ASP A 238 -5.34 -26.51 11.57
N ASN A 239 -4.34 -26.43 12.46
CA ASN A 239 -4.44 -26.66 13.89
C ASN A 239 -4.87 -25.41 14.69
N VAL A 240 -5.14 -24.28 14.03
CA VAL A 240 -5.60 -23.05 14.68
C VAL A 240 -7.02 -22.73 14.24
N GLU A 241 -7.85 -22.30 15.19
CA GLU A 241 -9.21 -21.84 14.96
C GLU A 241 -9.32 -20.36 15.31
N HIS A 242 -10.05 -19.63 14.47
CA HIS A 242 -10.42 -18.25 14.74
C HIS A 242 -11.82 -18.21 15.36
N ILE A 243 -11.88 -17.85 16.64
CA ILE A 243 -13.12 -17.66 17.37
C ILE A 243 -13.61 -16.23 17.11
N ARG A 244 -14.76 -16.12 16.43
CA ARG A 244 -15.36 -14.84 16.07
C ARG A 244 -15.49 -13.93 17.29
N GLY A 245 -14.86 -12.75 17.21
CA GLY A 245 -14.87 -11.73 18.27
C GLY A 245 -13.96 -12.01 19.46
N LYS A 246 -13.22 -13.13 19.51
CA LYS A 246 -12.29 -13.46 20.61
C LYS A 246 -10.84 -13.65 20.16
N GLY A 247 -10.60 -14.02 18.90
CA GLY A 247 -9.24 -14.19 18.35
C GLY A 247 -8.90 -15.65 18.04
N TYR A 248 -7.61 -15.97 18.02
CA TYR A 248 -7.09 -17.27 17.58
C TYR A 248 -6.75 -18.19 18.75
N GLN A 249 -7.06 -19.48 18.60
CA GLN A 249 -6.73 -20.52 19.57
C GLN A 249 -6.31 -21.81 18.85
N LEU A 250 -5.50 -22.66 19.48
CA LEU A 250 -5.26 -24.02 18.99
C LEU A 250 -6.55 -24.85 19.09
N LYS A 251 -6.86 -25.61 18.02
CA LYS A 251 -7.89 -26.65 18.08
C LYS A 251 -7.48 -27.68 19.12
N LYS A 252 -8.41 -28.05 20.00
CA LYS A 252 -8.23 -29.22 20.85
C LYS A 252 -8.26 -30.45 19.94
N ALA A 253 -7.17 -31.21 19.93
CA ALA A 253 -7.15 -32.56 19.37
C ALA A 253 -7.89 -33.52 20.31
#